data_AF-A0A1I1TB00-F1
#
_entry.id   AF-A0A1I1TB00-F1
#
_cell.length_a   1.000
_cell.length_b   1.000
_cell.length_c   1.000
_cell.angle_alpha   90.00
_cell.angle_beta   90.00
_cell.angle_gamma   90.00
#
_symmetry.space_group_name_H-M   'P 1'
#
loop_
_entity.id
_entity.type
_entity.pdbx_description
1 polymer ?
#
loop_
_entity_poly.entity_id
_entity_poly.type
_entity_poly.pdbx_seq_one_letter_code
_entity_poly.pdbx_strand_id
1 'polypeptide(L)' 'MTAPAMTLGVPAEPGRPVTGMCRLWCGGTAVPVWWAGHVRFGAAAAGLWACRPCLEPLARMVRAAADAEERARRLAP' A
#
# COMPACT_ATOMS: atom_id res chain seq x y z
N MET A 1 -27.15 0.87 12.10
CA MET A 1 -25.90 0.07 12.14
C MET A 1 -25.24 0.17 10.77
N THR A 2 -24.17 0.96 10.65
CA THR A 2 -23.52 1.25 9.37
C THR A 2 -22.36 0.28 9.17
N ALA A 3 -22.44 -0.58 8.15
CA ALA A 3 -21.32 -1.44 7.78
C ALA A 3 -20.15 -0.58 7.27
N PRO A 4 -18.90 -0.76 7.73
CA PRO A 4 -17.78 0.00 7.21
C PRO A 4 -17.45 -0.47 5.78
N ALA A 5 -17.12 0.51 4.93
CA ALA A 5 -16.80 0.37 3.52
C ALA A 5 -15.56 -0.51 3.25
N MET A 6 -15.71 -1.83 3.34
CA MET A 6 -14.61 -2.78 3.10
C MET A 6 -14.87 -3.80 1.99
N THR A 7 -16.03 -3.79 1.33
CA THR A 7 -16.44 -4.95 0.52
C THR A 7 -16.29 -4.78 -0.99
N LEU A 8 -16.29 -3.59 -1.58
CA LEU A 8 -16.39 -3.47 -3.04
C LEU A 8 -15.49 -2.33 -3.55
N GLY A 9 -14.57 -2.68 -4.44
CA GLY A 9 -13.47 -1.83 -4.86
C GLY A 9 -13.91 -0.52 -5.54
N VAL A 10 -13.73 0.59 -4.83
CA VAL A 10 -13.73 1.97 -5.33
C VAL A 10 -12.78 2.77 -4.39
N PRO A 11 -11.91 3.66 -4.90
CA PRO A 11 -10.71 4.10 -4.18
C PRO A 11 -11.05 4.98 -2.98
N ALA A 12 -10.31 4.86 -1.87
CA ALA A 12 -10.08 6.07 -1.08
C ALA A 12 -9.49 7.10 -2.03
N GLU A 13 -10.12 8.25 -2.14
CA GLU A 13 -9.57 9.38 -2.86
C GLU A 13 -8.07 9.49 -2.53
N PRO A 14 -7.18 9.57 -3.54
CA PRO A 14 -5.75 9.65 -3.30
C PRO A 14 -5.46 10.78 -2.31
N GLY A 15 -5.00 10.42 -1.11
CA GLY A 15 -4.58 11.37 -0.08
C GLY A 15 -5.41 11.42 1.21
N ARG A 16 -6.67 10.94 1.23
CA ARG A 16 -7.46 10.96 2.48
C ARG A 16 -7.32 9.64 3.26
N PRO A 17 -6.85 9.66 4.53
CA PRO A 17 -6.80 8.45 5.34
C PRO A 17 -8.20 8.03 5.80
N VAL A 18 -8.37 6.73 5.99
CA VAL A 18 -9.50 6.13 6.71
C VAL A 18 -9.01 5.50 8.01
N THR A 19 -9.85 5.42 9.03
CA THR A 19 -9.50 4.68 10.25
C THR A 19 -9.66 3.19 9.99
N GLY A 20 -8.61 2.42 10.22
CA GLY A 20 -8.61 0.99 9.94
C GLY A 20 -7.43 0.25 10.52
N MET A 21 -7.16 -0.93 9.96
CA MET A 21 -6.01 -1.76 10.32
C MET A 21 -4.89 -1.54 9.31
N CYS A 22 -3.68 -1.27 9.80
CA CYS A 22 -2.48 -1.29 8.98
C CYS A 22 -2.18 -2.74 8.57
N ARG A 23 -2.26 -3.02 7.27
CA ARG A 23 -1.99 -4.34 6.68
C ARG A 23 -0.52 -4.54 6.27
N LEU A 24 0.36 -3.61 6.66
CA LEU A 24 1.81 -3.77 6.57
C LEU A 24 2.35 -4.31 7.91
N TRP A 25 3.61 -4.01 8.23
CA TRP A 25 4.38 -4.67 9.29
C TRP A 25 3.88 -4.38 10.71
N CYS A 26 3.36 -3.17 11.00
CA CYS A 26 3.06 -2.80 12.38
C CYS A 26 1.76 -3.41 12.93
N GLY A 27 0.86 -3.92 12.07
CA GLY A 27 -0.43 -4.50 12.47
C GLY A 27 -1.36 -3.56 13.25
N GLY A 28 -1.06 -2.26 13.34
CA GLY A 28 -1.80 -1.32 14.17
C GLY A 28 -3.28 -1.25 13.78
N THR A 29 -4.16 -1.35 14.77
CA THR A 29 -5.62 -1.31 14.59
C THR A 29 -6.19 0.05 14.99
N ALA A 30 -7.29 0.47 14.37
CA ALA A 30 -7.93 1.78 14.60
C ALA A 30 -7.00 2.98 14.38
N VAL A 31 -6.07 2.86 13.42
CA VAL A 31 -5.14 3.93 13.03
C VAL A 31 -5.52 4.52 11.67
N PRO A 32 -5.12 5.78 11.38
CA PRO A 32 -5.23 6.32 10.02
C PRO A 32 -4.42 5.47 9.03
N VAL A 33 -5.08 4.97 7.99
CA VAL A 33 -4.49 4.20 6.90
C VAL A 33 -4.83 4.81 5.55
N TRP A 34 -3.86 4.77 4.64
CA TRP A 34 -3.99 5.23 3.26
C TRP A 34 -3.98 4.03 2.32
N TRP A 35 -4.65 4.19 1.19
CA TRP A 35 -4.60 3.21 0.11
C TRP A 35 -3.17 3.11 -0.43
N ALA A 36 -2.59 1.91 -0.39
CA ALA A 36 -1.23 1.63 -0.84
C ALA A 36 -1.19 0.97 -2.23
N GLY A 37 -2.32 0.44 -2.71
CA GLY A 37 -2.40 -0.30 -3.97
C GLY A 37 -3.24 -1.56 -3.86
N HIS A 38 -3.19 -2.38 -4.90
CA HIS A 38 -3.77 -3.71 -4.91
C HIS A 38 -2.70 -4.77 -4.62
N VAL A 39 -3.07 -5.79 -3.86
CA VAL A 39 -2.26 -7.00 -3.66
C VAL A 39 -3.02 -8.17 -4.26
N ARG A 40 -2.29 -9.07 -4.91
CA ARG A 40 -2.83 -10.31 -5.47
C ARG A 40 -2.14 -11.50 -4.82
N PHE A 41 -2.92 -12.54 -4.51
CA PHE A 41 -2.43 -13.84 -4.06
C PHE A 41 -3.23 -14.93 -4.78
N GLY A 42 -2.61 -15.59 -5.77
CA GLY A 42 -3.30 -16.46 -6.69
C GLY A 42 -4.44 -15.74 -7.43
N ALA A 43 -5.64 -16.30 -7.37
CA ALA A 43 -6.85 -15.70 -7.95
C ALA A 43 -7.43 -14.55 -7.09
N ALA A 44 -7.02 -14.42 -5.83
CA ALA A 44 -7.56 -13.39 -4.93
C ALA A 44 -6.87 -12.04 -5.17
N ALA A 45 -7.65 -10.96 -5.10
CA ALA A 45 -7.16 -9.59 -5.10
C ALA A 45 -7.81 -8.80 -3.97
N ALA A 46 -7.02 -7.98 -3.28
CA ALA A 46 -7.49 -7.11 -2.21
C ALA A 46 -6.78 -5.76 -2.22
N GLY A 47 -7.45 -4.73 -1.69
CA GLY A 47 -6.79 -3.45 -1.41
C GLY A 47 -5.83 -3.56 -0.24
N LEU A 48 -4.61 -3.05 -0.42
CA LEU A 48 -3.64 -2.86 0.66
C LEU A 48 -3.82 -1.47 1.25
N TRP A 49 -3.95 -1.42 2.57
CA TRP A 49 -4.11 -0.20 3.34
C TRP A 49 -3.06 -0.17 4.44
N ALA A 50 -2.37 0.96 4.60
CA ALA A 50 -1.28 1.06 5.55
C ALA A 50 -1.15 2.44 6.18
N CYS A 51 -0.65 2.48 7.41
CA CYS A 51 -0.38 3.74 8.10
C CYS A 51 0.87 4.42 7.54
N ARG A 52 0.94 5.75 7.66
CA ARG A 52 2.06 6.55 7.18
C ARG A 52 3.45 6.09 7.67
N PRO A 53 3.64 5.73 8.96
CA PRO A 53 4.92 5.19 9.45
C PRO A 53 5.40 3.93 8.72
N CYS A 54 4.50 3.11 8.19
CA CYS A 54 4.86 1.97 7.36
C CYS A 54 4.98 2.34 5.87
N LEU A 55 4.16 3.25 5.36
CA LEU A 55 4.23 3.65 3.95
C LEU A 55 5.54 4.36 3.58
N GLU A 56 6.08 5.18 4.47
CA GLU A 56 7.32 5.90 4.22
C GLU A 56 8.54 4.98 3.96
N PRO A 57 8.83 3.98 4.82
CA PRO A 57 9.84 2.96 4.54
C PRO A 57 9.57 2.20 3.24
N LEU A 58 8.32 1.78 2.99
CA LEU A 58 7.95 1.07 1.76
C LEU A 58 8.29 1.89 0.52
N ALA A 59 7.90 3.17 0.52
CA ALA A 59 8.15 4.07 -0.59
C ALA A 59 9.66 4.28 -0.85
N ARG A 60 10.48 4.30 0.22
CA ARG A 60 11.95 4.32 0.07
C ARG A 60 12.48 3.07 -0.60
N MET A 61 12.02 1.89 -0.18
CA MET A 61 12.45 0.61 -0.78
C MET A 61 12.05 0.49 -2.25
N VAL A 62 10.82 0.88 -2.60
CA VAL A 62 10.33 0.85 -3.99
C VAL A 62 11.14 1.79 -4.89
N ARG A 63 11.42 3.02 -4.44
CA ARG A 63 12.27 3.95 -5.19
C ARG A 63 13.68 3.40 -5.40
N ALA A 64 14.29 2.86 -4.34
CA ALA A 64 15.63 2.28 -4.42
C ALA A 64 15.69 1.10 -5.41
N ALA A 65 14.66 0.26 -5.44
CA ALA A 65 14.56 -0.84 -6.41
C ALA A 65 14.44 -0.33 -7.85
N ALA A 66 13.59 0.68 -8.09
CA ALA A 66 13.44 1.30 -9.41
C ALA A 66 14.76 1.93 -9.90
N ASP A 67 15.47 2.65 -9.02
CA ASP A 67 16.77 3.25 -9.34
C ASP A 67 17.84 2.18 -9.63
N ALA A 68 17.78 1.03 -8.97
CA ALA A 68 18.69 -0.10 -9.23
C ALA A 68 18.39 -0.76 -10.57
N GLU A 69 17.12 -0.97 -10.90
CA GLU A 69 16.68 -1.53 -12.19
C GLU A 69 17.07 -0.63 -13.36
N GLU A 70 16.87 0.68 -13.22
CA GLU A 70 17.27 1.66 -14.24
C GLU A 70 18.79 1.69 -14.44
N ARG A 71 19.56 1.61 -13.35
CA ARG A 71 21.03 1.50 -13.44
C ARG A 71 21.45 0.22 -14.16
N ALA A 72 20.83 -0.91 -13.85
CA ALA A 72 21.12 -2.18 -14.53
C ALA A 72 20.81 -2.11 -16.04
N ARG A 73 19.69 -1.49 -16.43
CA ARG A 73 19.34 -1.28 -17.84
C ARG A 73 20.39 -0.47 -18.60
N ARG A 74 20.95 0.58 -17.99
CA ARG A 74 21.98 1.42 -18.63
C ARG A 74 23.33 0.72 -18.81
N LEU A 75 23.61 -0.28 -17.99
CA LEU A 75 24.85 -1.06 -18.03
C LEU A 75 24.70 -2.34 -18.87
N ALA A 76 23.50 -2.65 -19.36
CA ALA A 76 23.28 -3.75 -20.27
C ALA A 76 23.94 -3.44 -21.63
N PRO A 77 24.77 -4.34 -22.17
CA PRO A 77 25.50 -4.16 -23.43
C PRO A 77 24.59 -4.20 -24.67
#